data_AF-A0A812IDB5-F1
#
_entry.id   AF-A0A812IDB5-F1
#
_cell.length_a   1.000
_cell.length_b   1.000
_cell.length_c   1.000
_cell.angle_alpha   90.00
_cell.angle_beta   90.00
_cell.angle_gamma   90.00
#
_symmetry.space_group_name_H-M   'P 1'
#
loop_
_entity.id
_entity.type
_entity.pdbx_description
1 polymer ?
#
loop_
_entity_poly.entity_id
_entity_poly.type
_entity_poly.pdbx_seq_one_letter_code
_entity_poly.pdbx_strand_id
1 'polypeptide(L)'
;NIYGVTKKRAEERCAGRYVTPVAILRCSRFFAEDAYDTSVSQGHRSSEGSNGNVKANELLCGVRASLEDMIMSHLRALALLAEAPRTPRMVLGPLVVSATSPLLEDGAFAAGDALQRLYSTMGWKMPDRVGRIIDSRDTWRALAWQPRWSMERLARNFEDVENRELIESGCY
;
A
#
# COMPACT_ATOMS: atom_id res chain seq x y z
N ASN A 1 14.89 -9.97 -14.40
CA ASN A 1 15.27 -9.13 -15.57
C ASN A 1 16.58 -8.40 -15.26
N ILE A 2 17.22 -7.78 -16.25
CA ILE A 2 18.50 -7.07 -16.09
C ILE A 2 18.40 -5.98 -15.00
N TYR A 3 17.29 -5.23 -14.98
CA TYR A 3 17.04 -4.20 -13.97
C TYR A 3 17.09 -4.75 -12.53
N GLY A 4 16.40 -5.86 -12.27
CA GLY A 4 16.36 -6.50 -10.96
C GLY A 4 17.73 -7.00 -10.50
N VAL A 5 18.55 -7.55 -11.40
CA VAL A 5 19.92 -7.97 -11.09
C VAL A 5 20.77 -6.78 -10.69
N THR A 6 20.68 -5.67 -11.43
CA THR A 6 21.43 -4.44 -11.12
C THR A 6 21.02 -3.85 -9.76
N LYS A 7 19.72 -3.85 -9.43
CA LYS A 7 19.26 -3.37 -8.12
C LYS A 7 19.71 -4.29 -6.98
N LYS A 8 19.63 -5.60 -7.15
CA LYS A 8 20.13 -6.56 -6.15
C LYS A 8 21.63 -6.38 -5.86
N ARG A 9 22.46 -6.20 -6.90
CA ARG A 9 23.89 -5.90 -6.73
C ARG A 9 24.15 -4.57 -6.02
N ALA A 10 23.29 -3.56 -6.24
CA ALA A 10 23.39 -2.29 -5.52
C ALA A 10 23.08 -2.48 -4.03
N GLU A 11 22.06 -3.26 -3.69
CA GLU A 11 21.71 -3.61 -2.30
C GLU A 11 22.89 -4.32 -1.60
N GLU A 12 23.45 -5.36 -2.23
CA GLU A 12 24.61 -6.10 -1.72
C GLU A 12 25.81 -5.17 -1.48
N ARG A 13 26.08 -4.26 -2.42
CA ARG A 13 27.17 -3.28 -2.29
C ARG A 13 26.93 -2.28 -1.17
N CYS A 14 25.70 -1.80 -0.99
CA CYS A 14 25.36 -0.87 0.07
C CYS A 14 25.42 -1.55 1.45
N ALA A 15 24.93 -2.79 1.56
CA ALA A 15 25.02 -3.58 2.79
C ALA A 15 26.47 -3.93 3.18
N GLY A 16 27.34 -4.16 2.19
CA GLY A 16 28.77 -4.42 2.42
C GLY A 16 29.63 -3.17 2.69
N ARG A 17 29.07 -1.95 2.60
CA ARG A 17 29.84 -0.71 2.78
C ARG A 17 29.78 -0.24 4.23
N TYR A 18 30.67 -0.78 5.05
CA TYR A 18 30.74 -0.54 6.50
C TYR A 18 31.23 0.84 6.95
N VAL A 19 31.11 1.91 6.16
CA VAL A 19 31.55 3.25 6.57
C VAL A 19 30.41 4.21 6.88
N THR A 20 29.17 3.86 6.53
CA THR A 20 27.98 4.69 6.71
C THR A 20 26.79 3.80 7.08
N PRO A 21 25.89 4.21 8.00
CA PRO A 21 24.61 3.55 8.18
C PRO A 21 23.81 3.59 6.87
N VAL A 22 23.09 2.52 6.56
CA VAL A 22 22.38 2.35 5.28
C VAL A 22 21.00 1.78 5.52
N ALA A 23 20.00 2.30 4.80
CA ALA A 23 18.68 1.68 4.69
C ALA A 23 18.46 1.19 3.27
N ILE A 24 17.88 0.00 3.13
CA ILE A 24 17.53 -0.63 1.86
C ILE A 24 16.01 -0.80 1.83
N LEU A 25 15.34 0.05 1.05
CA LEU A 25 13.89 0.03 0.87
C LEU A 25 13.55 -0.44 -0.56
N ARG A 26 12.76 -1.50 -0.66
CA ARG A 26 12.21 -2.03 -1.91
C ARG A 26 10.77 -1.54 -2.05
N CYS A 27 10.61 -0.42 -2.74
CA CYS A 27 9.31 0.20 -2.95
C CYS A 27 8.49 -0.57 -3.99
N SER A 28 7.23 -0.87 -3.65
CA SER A 28 6.24 -1.30 -4.63
C SER A 28 5.87 -0.16 -5.58
N ARG A 29 4.99 -0.44 -6.54
CA ARG A 29 4.32 0.64 -7.28
C ARG A 29 3.57 1.52 -6.27
N PHE A 30 3.47 2.81 -6.56
CA PHE A 30 2.75 3.74 -5.70
C PHE A 30 1.88 4.70 -6.52
N PHE A 31 1.01 5.41 -5.83
CA PHE A 31 0.09 6.40 -6.40
C PHE A 31 0.00 7.62 -5.50
N ALA A 32 -0.21 8.79 -6.10
CA ALA A 32 -0.73 9.93 -5.36
C ALA A 32 -2.19 9.66 -5.00
N GLU A 33 -2.55 9.91 -3.75
CA GLU A 33 -3.83 9.58 -3.11
C GLU A 33 -5.02 10.14 -3.91
N ASP A 34 -4.89 11.34 -4.46
CA ASP A 34 -5.87 12.00 -5.33
C ASP A 34 -6.18 11.23 -6.63
N ALA A 35 -5.33 10.25 -6.98
CA ALA A 35 -5.56 9.37 -8.12
C ALA A 35 -6.43 8.15 -7.79
N TYR A 36 -6.85 7.95 -6.54
CA TYR A 36 -8.03 7.13 -6.20
C TYR A 36 -9.25 8.03 -6.30
N ASP A 37 -9.53 8.44 -7.54
CA ASP A 37 -10.70 9.25 -7.84
C ASP A 37 -11.95 8.39 -7.61
N THR A 38 -12.46 8.42 -6.37
CA THR A 38 -13.78 7.90 -6.00
C THR A 38 -14.87 8.91 -6.37
N SER A 39 -14.50 10.15 -6.72
CA SER A 39 -15.36 11.25 -7.15
C SER A 39 -15.73 11.22 -8.65
N VAL A 40 -15.36 10.16 -9.37
CA VAL A 40 -15.76 10.01 -10.77
C VAL A 40 -17.28 9.84 -10.88
N SER A 41 -17.91 10.83 -11.52
CA SER A 41 -19.33 10.87 -11.85
C SER A 41 -19.83 9.56 -12.49
N GLN A 42 -21.06 9.16 -12.17
CA GLN A 42 -21.62 7.84 -12.54
C GLN A 42 -21.47 7.46 -14.02
N GLY A 43 -21.39 8.44 -14.94
CA GLY A 43 -21.23 8.24 -16.38
C GLY A 43 -19.86 7.75 -16.87
N HIS A 44 -18.81 7.79 -16.02
CA HIS A 44 -17.46 7.32 -16.38
C HIS A 44 -17.06 6.03 -15.63
N ARG A 45 -18.04 5.37 -14.99
CA ARG A 45 -17.85 4.11 -14.23
C ARG A 45 -17.83 2.84 -15.10
N SER A 46 -17.78 2.96 -16.43
CA SER A 46 -17.81 1.81 -17.34
C SER A 46 -16.52 0.96 -17.28
N SER A 47 -16.66 -0.15 -16.54
CA SER A 47 -16.19 -1.53 -16.68
C SER A 47 -15.12 -2.00 -17.70
N GLU A 48 -14.54 -1.17 -18.58
CA GLU A 48 -13.47 -1.61 -19.51
C GLU A 48 -12.16 -0.83 -19.43
N GLY A 49 -12.08 0.24 -18.62
CA GLY A 49 -10.87 1.07 -18.56
C GLY A 49 -10.67 1.90 -17.30
N SER A 50 -11.42 1.63 -16.22
CA SER A 50 -11.25 2.36 -14.97
C SER A 50 -9.95 1.94 -14.28
N ASN A 51 -9.02 2.89 -14.16
CA ASN A 51 -7.79 2.77 -13.36
C ASN A 51 -8.10 2.35 -11.90
N GLY A 52 -9.32 2.59 -11.41
CA GLY A 52 -9.77 2.30 -10.04
C GLY A 52 -9.82 0.82 -9.67
N ASN A 53 -10.44 -0.04 -10.50
CA ASN A 53 -10.56 -1.48 -10.18
C ASN A 53 -9.17 -2.15 -10.12
N VAL A 54 -8.31 -1.87 -11.11
CA VAL A 54 -6.94 -2.40 -11.14
C VAL A 54 -6.14 -1.90 -9.93
N LYS A 55 -6.25 -0.61 -9.59
CA LYS A 55 -5.63 -0.01 -8.40
C LYS A 55 -6.10 -0.68 -7.11
N ALA A 56 -7.40 -0.89 -6.95
CA ALA A 56 -7.99 -1.53 -5.79
C ALA A 56 -7.53 -2.98 -5.65
N ASN A 57 -7.51 -3.75 -6.75
CA ASN A 57 -6.99 -5.12 -6.75
C ASN A 57 -5.48 -5.18 -6.43
N GLU A 58 -4.71 -4.21 -6.93
CA GLU A 58 -3.29 -4.10 -6.60
C GLU A 58 -3.05 -3.71 -5.13
N LEU A 59 -3.88 -2.84 -4.56
CA LEU A 59 -3.86 -2.47 -3.15
C LEU A 59 -4.25 -3.67 -2.26
N LEU A 60 -5.31 -4.39 -2.66
CA LEU A 60 -5.79 -5.60 -2.00
C LEU A 60 -4.68 -6.66 -1.86
N CYS A 61 -3.90 -6.88 -2.92
CA CYS A 61 -2.79 -7.85 -2.92
C CYS A 61 -1.50 -7.30 -2.28
N GLY A 62 -1.48 -6.03 -1.84
CA GLY A 62 -0.28 -5.36 -1.33
C GLY A 62 0.82 -5.17 -2.40
N VAL A 63 0.48 -5.13 -3.70
CA VAL A 63 1.47 -4.85 -4.76
C VAL A 63 1.57 -3.37 -5.12
N ARG A 64 0.78 -2.55 -4.43
CA ARG A 64 0.72 -1.09 -4.54
C ARG A 64 0.66 -0.49 -3.13
N ALA A 65 1.20 0.72 -2.97
CA ALA A 65 1.10 1.51 -1.74
C ALA A 65 0.83 2.99 -2.05
N SER A 66 0.47 3.77 -1.05
CA SER A 66 0.31 5.21 -1.23
C SER A 66 1.67 5.92 -1.30
N LEU A 67 1.68 7.12 -1.89
CA LEU A 67 2.86 7.98 -1.91
C LEU A 67 3.23 8.45 -0.50
N GLU A 68 2.25 8.74 0.34
CA GLU A 68 2.46 9.09 1.75
C GLU A 68 3.26 7.99 2.47
N ASP A 69 2.87 6.72 2.33
CA ASP A 69 3.56 5.61 2.97
C ASP A 69 4.97 5.40 2.39
N MET A 70 5.17 5.69 1.11
CA MET A 70 6.51 5.71 0.50
C MET A 70 7.39 6.80 1.11
N ILE A 71 6.89 8.04 1.20
CA ILE A 71 7.63 9.16 1.78
C ILE A 71 7.95 8.89 3.26
N MET A 72 6.94 8.48 4.02
CA MET A 72 7.08 8.23 5.45
C MET A 72 8.03 7.07 5.73
N SER A 73 8.05 6.03 4.90
CA SER A 73 9.03 4.94 5.05
C SER A 73 10.48 5.43 4.91
N HIS A 74 10.76 6.35 3.98
CA HIS A 74 12.10 6.92 3.81
C HIS A 74 12.48 7.82 4.99
N LEU A 75 11.56 8.69 5.43
CA LEU A 75 11.79 9.58 6.56
C LEU A 75 12.00 8.79 7.86
N ARG A 76 11.21 7.75 8.10
CA ARG A 76 11.35 6.86 9.25
C ARG A 76 12.66 6.09 9.23
N ALA A 77 13.04 5.55 8.06
CA ALA A 77 14.33 4.89 7.91
C ALA A 77 15.49 5.84 8.23
N LEU A 78 15.45 7.08 7.72
CA LEU A 78 16.48 8.08 8.03
C LEU A 78 16.54 8.43 9.52
N ALA A 79 15.39 8.60 10.17
CA ALA A 79 15.33 8.86 11.62
C ALA A 79 15.96 7.70 12.43
N LEU A 80 15.61 6.46 12.10
CA LEU A 80 16.17 5.27 12.76
C LEU A 80 17.68 5.16 12.58
N LEU A 81 18.19 5.45 11.37
CA LEU A 81 19.62 5.47 11.11
C LEU A 81 20.36 6.59 11.86
N ALA A 82 19.69 7.73 12.09
CA ALA A 82 20.26 8.86 12.83
C ALA A 82 20.35 8.58 14.34
N GLU A 83 19.38 7.84 14.88
CA GLU A 83 19.34 7.40 16.29
C GLU A 83 20.25 6.20 16.56
N ALA A 84 20.66 5.48 15.51
CA ALA A 84 21.48 4.29 15.64
C ALA A 84 22.83 4.60 16.32
N PRO A 85 23.31 3.75 17.24
CA PRO A 85 24.65 3.85 17.78
C PRO A 85 25.69 3.89 16.66
N ARG A 86 26.72 4.73 16.81
CA ARG A 86 27.82 4.78 15.82
C ARG A 86 28.53 3.43 15.65
N THR A 87 28.39 2.53 16.62
CA THR A 87 28.97 1.18 16.66
C THR A 87 28.08 0.22 17.46
N PRO A 88 27.74 -0.99 16.95
CA PRO A 88 28.02 -1.50 15.61
C PRO A 88 27.16 -0.81 14.54
N ARG A 89 27.72 -0.70 13.34
CA ARG A 89 27.12 0.06 12.23
C ARG A 89 25.84 -0.62 11.75
N MET A 90 24.77 0.16 11.60
CA MET A 90 23.44 -0.34 11.28
C MET A 90 23.21 -0.44 9.77
N VAL A 91 22.71 -1.60 9.33
CA VAL A 91 22.05 -1.76 8.02
C VAL A 91 20.58 -2.09 8.29
N LEU A 92 19.68 -1.23 7.83
CA LEU A 92 18.24 -1.43 7.93
C LEU A 92 17.72 -2.04 6.63
N GLY A 93 17.23 -3.29 6.69
CA GLY A 93 16.63 -3.98 5.56
C GLY A 93 17.52 -5.03 4.89
N PRO A 94 17.12 -5.55 3.71
CA PRO A 94 16.10 -5.01 2.82
C PRO A 94 14.67 -5.08 3.39
N LEU A 95 13.94 -3.95 3.34
CA LEU A 95 12.53 -3.85 3.72
C LEU A 95 11.66 -3.65 2.48
N VAL A 96 10.56 -4.37 2.35
CA VAL A 96 9.60 -4.21 1.25
C VAL A 96 8.51 -3.22 1.68
N VAL A 97 8.51 -2.03 1.07
CA VAL A 97 7.52 -0.99 1.38
C VAL A 97 6.32 -1.20 0.46
N SER A 98 5.20 -1.63 1.03
CA SER A 98 3.92 -1.73 0.34
C SER A 98 2.73 -1.71 1.28
N ALA A 99 1.51 -1.48 0.76
CA ALA A 99 0.31 -1.51 1.59
C ALA A 99 0.16 -2.87 2.28
N THR A 100 -0.45 -2.87 3.46
CA THR A 100 -0.80 -4.10 4.16
C THR A 100 -1.92 -4.79 3.39
N SER A 101 -1.71 -6.07 3.07
CA SER A 101 -2.74 -6.88 2.41
C SER A 101 -3.64 -7.54 3.45
N PRO A 102 -4.98 -7.36 3.40
CA PRO A 102 -5.92 -8.14 4.23
C PRO A 102 -5.83 -9.64 3.97
N LEU A 103 -5.29 -10.05 2.82
CA LEU A 103 -5.20 -11.46 2.42
C LEU A 103 -4.14 -12.24 3.22
N LEU A 104 -3.37 -11.57 4.09
CA LEU A 104 -2.33 -12.17 4.94
C LEU A 104 -2.82 -12.54 6.34
N GLU A 105 -4.06 -12.20 6.69
CA GLU A 105 -4.67 -12.59 7.95
C GLU A 105 -5.38 -13.94 7.79
N ASP A 106 -4.95 -14.94 8.56
CA ASP A 106 -5.52 -16.30 8.59
C ASP A 106 -6.91 -16.26 9.25
N GLY A 107 -7.90 -15.78 8.49
CA GLY A 107 -9.27 -15.71 8.97
C GLY A 107 -9.91 -14.41 8.55
N ALA A 108 -10.75 -14.51 7.52
CA ALA A 108 -11.82 -13.58 7.22
C ALA A 108 -11.41 -12.11 7.26
N PHE A 109 -10.88 -11.61 6.15
CA PHE A 109 -11.46 -10.49 5.42
C PHE A 109 -12.44 -9.66 6.29
N ALA A 110 -11.93 -8.97 7.32
CA ALA A 110 -12.78 -8.30 8.32
C ALA A 110 -13.46 -7.05 7.75
N ALA A 111 -13.17 -6.76 6.48
CA ALA A 111 -13.87 -5.81 5.63
C ALA A 111 -14.89 -6.48 4.70
N GLY A 112 -15.31 -7.74 4.93
CA GLY A 112 -16.24 -8.54 4.11
C GLY A 112 -17.33 -7.70 3.47
N ASP A 113 -18.11 -7.05 4.31
CA ASP A 113 -19.29 -6.35 3.85
C ASP A 113 -18.94 -4.99 3.22
N ALA A 114 -18.04 -4.21 3.83
CA ALA A 114 -17.66 -2.88 3.32
C ALA A 114 -16.95 -2.97 1.96
N LEU A 115 -16.08 -3.97 1.82
CA LEU A 115 -15.32 -4.21 0.61
C LEU A 115 -16.20 -4.83 -0.48
N GLN A 116 -17.11 -5.75 -0.13
CA GLN A 116 -18.12 -6.24 -1.08
C GLN A 116 -19.02 -5.10 -1.55
N ARG A 117 -19.54 -4.26 -0.64
CA ARG A 117 -20.33 -3.07 -0.97
C ARG A 117 -19.58 -2.14 -1.92
N LEU A 118 -18.34 -1.79 -1.58
CA LEU A 118 -17.48 -0.97 -2.45
C LEU A 118 -17.39 -1.57 -3.86
N TYR A 119 -17.11 -2.87 -3.99
CA TYR A 119 -16.97 -3.50 -5.30
C TYR A 119 -18.29 -3.55 -6.07
N SER A 120 -19.39 -3.90 -5.40
CA SER A 120 -20.72 -3.94 -5.99
C SER A 120 -21.18 -2.55 -6.45
N THR A 121 -21.07 -1.52 -5.61
CA THR A 121 -21.51 -0.16 -5.94
C THR A 121 -20.65 0.48 -7.03
N MET A 122 -19.36 0.17 -7.06
CA MET A 122 -18.44 0.66 -8.10
C MET A 122 -18.46 -0.18 -9.38
N GLY A 123 -19.21 -1.31 -9.42
CA GLY A 123 -19.19 -2.26 -10.53
C GLY A 123 -17.82 -2.93 -10.74
N TRP A 124 -16.98 -2.97 -9.70
CA TRP A 124 -15.66 -3.57 -9.72
C TRP A 124 -15.70 -5.09 -9.53
N LYS A 125 -14.65 -5.75 -9.99
CA LYS A 125 -14.50 -7.21 -9.91
C LYS A 125 -13.20 -7.57 -9.24
N MET A 126 -13.29 -8.47 -8.27
CA MET A 126 -12.15 -9.12 -7.65
C MET A 126 -11.35 -9.91 -8.70
N PRO A 127 -10.04 -10.11 -8.51
CA PRO A 127 -9.24 -10.87 -9.45
C PRO A 127 -9.60 -12.34 -9.38
N ASP A 128 -9.77 -12.99 -10.54
CA ASP A 128 -10.05 -14.43 -10.62
C ASP A 128 -8.92 -15.28 -10.00
N ARG A 129 -7.70 -14.75 -10.02
CA ARG A 129 -6.52 -15.37 -9.41
C ARG A 129 -5.58 -14.33 -8.82
N VAL A 130 -5.18 -14.56 -7.58
CA VAL A 130 -4.13 -13.79 -6.92
C VAL A 130 -2.76 -14.38 -7.30
N GLY A 131 -2.00 -13.67 -8.12
CA GLY A 131 -0.67 -14.13 -8.57
C GLY A 131 0.43 -13.99 -7.51
N ARG A 132 0.33 -12.96 -6.67
CA ARG A 132 1.30 -12.64 -5.62
C ARG A 132 0.61 -11.82 -4.54
N ILE A 133 0.94 -12.13 -3.29
CA ILE A 133 0.69 -11.27 -2.14
C ILE A 133 2.05 -10.81 -1.61
N ILE A 134 2.21 -9.52 -1.34
CA ILE A 134 3.41 -9.00 -0.69
C ILE A 134 3.13 -8.84 0.80
N ASP A 135 3.96 -9.46 1.63
CA ASP A 135 3.96 -9.24 3.07
C ASP A 135 4.90 -8.09 3.43
N SER A 136 4.33 -6.98 3.88
CA SER A 136 5.03 -5.78 4.32
C SER A 136 4.99 -5.59 5.84
N ARG A 137 4.44 -6.55 6.61
CA ARG A 137 4.26 -6.41 8.07
C ARG A 137 5.58 -6.16 8.79
N ASP A 138 6.64 -6.88 8.41
CA ASP A 138 7.96 -6.71 9.02
C ASP A 138 8.60 -5.35 8.70
N THR A 139 8.33 -4.79 7.50
CA THR A 139 8.74 -3.43 7.14
C THR A 139 8.13 -2.40 8.07
N TRP A 140 6.81 -2.50 8.30
CA TRP A 140 6.08 -1.54 9.11
C TRP A 140 6.44 -1.62 10.60
N ARG A 141 6.68 -2.84 11.11
CA ARG A 141 7.26 -3.07 12.44
C ARG A 141 8.65 -2.45 12.56
N ALA A 142 9.54 -2.71 11.59
CA ALA A 142 10.90 -2.21 11.61
C ALA A 142 10.98 -0.67 11.52
N LEU A 143 10.04 -0.05 10.81
CA LEU A 143 9.96 1.41 10.65
C LEU A 143 9.16 2.11 11.76
N ALA A 144 8.58 1.36 12.71
CA ALA A 144 7.66 1.86 13.71
C ALA A 144 6.57 2.79 13.10
N TRP A 145 6.03 2.37 11.96
CA TRP A 145 5.03 3.12 11.20
C TRP A 145 3.83 2.24 10.90
N GLN A 146 2.63 2.82 11.02
CA GLN A 146 1.40 2.20 10.57
C GLN A 146 1.00 2.82 9.24
N PRO A 147 0.90 2.03 8.16
CA PRO A 147 0.47 2.50 6.86
C PRO A 147 -0.87 3.21 6.96
N ARG A 148 -0.93 4.39 6.37
CA ARG A 148 -2.15 5.18 6.37
C ARG A 148 -3.14 4.66 5.36
N TRP A 149 -2.68 4.12 4.24
CA TRP A 149 -3.57 3.65 3.18
C TRP A 149 -3.59 2.13 3.12
N SER A 150 -4.79 1.58 3.29
CA SER A 150 -5.05 0.14 3.26
C SER A 150 -6.38 -0.11 2.55
N MET A 151 -6.62 -1.38 2.20
CA MET A 151 -7.88 -1.75 1.55
C MET A 151 -9.09 -1.49 2.46
N GLU A 152 -8.93 -1.70 3.76
CA GLU A 152 -9.95 -1.46 4.78
C GLU A 152 -10.25 0.03 4.90
N ARG A 153 -9.22 0.88 4.86
CA ARG A 153 -9.44 2.33 4.87
C ARG A 153 -10.14 2.81 3.60
N LEU A 154 -9.77 2.28 2.44
CA LEU A 154 -10.45 2.60 1.18
C LEU A 154 -11.95 2.24 1.26
N ALA A 155 -12.27 1.06 1.79
CA ALA A 155 -13.66 0.62 1.96
C ALA A 155 -14.42 1.51 2.96
N ARG A 156 -13.83 1.84 4.12
CA ARG A 156 -14.46 2.73 5.12
C ARG A 156 -14.69 4.15 4.59
N ASN A 157 -13.71 4.73 3.92
CA ASN A 157 -13.85 6.08 3.35
C ASN A 157 -15.00 6.12 2.32
N PHE A 158 -15.22 5.04 1.58
CA PHE A 158 -16.34 4.93 0.65
C PHE A 158 -17.69 4.94 1.39
N GLU A 159 -17.83 4.15 2.45
CA GLU A 159 -19.05 4.14 3.27
C GLU A 159 -19.35 5.50 3.91
N ASP A 160 -18.33 6.21 4.38
CA ASP A 160 -18.49 7.54 4.96
C ASP A 160 -19.00 8.57 3.92
N VAL A 161 -18.54 8.47 2.67
CA VAL A 161 -19.01 9.33 1.57
C VAL A 161 -20.43 8.98 1.19
N GLU A 162 -20.74 7.69 1.00
CA GLU A 162 -22.10 7.22 0.67
C GLU A 162 -23.10 7.62 1.77
N ASN A 163 -22.74 7.46 3.04
CA ASN A 163 -23.57 7.89 4.17
C ASN A 163 -23.82 9.39 4.18
N ARG A 164 -22.82 10.23 3.83
CA ARG A 164 -23.01 11.68 3.71
C ARG A 164 -23.95 12.02 2.55
N GLU A 165 -23.76 11.41 1.39
CA GLU A 165 -24.64 11.62 0.24
C GLU A 165 -26.09 11.18 0.52
N LEU A 166 -26.30 10.09 1.28
CA LEU A 166 -27.62 9.63 1.71
C LEU A 166 -28.28 10.58 2.72
N ILE A 167 -27.51 11.11 3.68
CA ILE A 167 -28.01 12.10 4.66
C ILE A 167 -28.38 13.42 3.95
N GLU A 168 -27.58 13.85 2.98
CA GLU A 168 -27.81 15.08 2.21
C GLU A 168 -28.92 14.95 1.17
N SER A 169 -29.18 13.75 0.64
CA SER A 169 -30.25 13.48 -0.34
C SER A 169 -31.62 13.22 0.27
N GLY A 170 -31.76 13.25 1.60
CA GLY A 170 -33.06 13.26 2.28
C GLY A 170 -33.93 12.03 2.06
N CYS A 171 -33.35 10.89 1.67
CA CYS A 171 -34.07 9.62 1.57
C CYS A 171 -34.09 8.92 2.93
N TYR A 172 -35.08 9.27 3.76
CA TYR A 172 -35.59 8.44 4.86
C TYR A 172 -37.08 8.17 4.62
#